data_AF-A0AAE0IV15-F1
#
_entry.id   AF-A0AAE0IV15-F1
#
_cell.length_a   1.000
_cell.length_b   1.000
_cell.length_c   1.000
_cell.angle_alpha   90.00
_cell.angle_beta   90.00
_cell.angle_gamma   90.00
#
_symmetry.space_group_name_H-M   'P 1'
#
loop_
_entity.id
_entity.type
_entity.pdbx_description
1 polymer ?
#
loop_
_entity_poly.entity_id
_entity_poly.type
_entity_poly.pdbx_seq_one_letter_code
_entity_poly.pdbx_strand_id
1 'polypeptide(L)'
;MASQGLAIISRSDLANLRVTPAKITDFEPLASYSWWDKPTPTISVPGSPPLWSPPSTPRRLEPDSGAVYIDQNAARCPASPLEPLFRAILLEKPDFPLSDVDLVTDRNNIRKLLRFVQASSSEPFQIRIEVIEHDGGSGYSTALFTRVEPKTMDVIQEFRGYGRVFEKIYTKPSSKAGRPTGYYRIAGYNFGGLKCLVRNETDAHVGEGNTQGADDSLSAALGGMSLSGPEKTASGLTIVKSGDQTDAADSSALEIKTRAASRKLDMDDVLPQLWISQTPKLAVGYHHRGLFNDVQVRDMTDEILQWEAANRGDLGKLAGLLAEIIRVVKQAADRRAVVEYPGGPSLRIVAGDGKPALPDDLYAQLDSKSETTPEAVTVAPSAEKGKEKETAAVHKELSEATPSPIPVGTPFAADMEYAIQKGPRQFFRRLPSTLSSYRLLCEQLKSLPLDVTINKVLNGRELTYKSIMADFRLGKDDWDPEEQTNTRGLKTVARDAAFRLVYVLLAGEAKAEDRNAAYNAAFFVVSHLRMFGPRTRQMVRAAFEDRFAITDKQRCSMDQFAKNSDADKGDDSTTAVNVWYGSDSDYYGYWSSSS
;
A
#
# COMPACT_ATOMS: atom_id res chain seq x y z
N MET A 1 6.02 33.66 0.41
CA MET A 1 6.50 33.45 -0.97
C MET A 1 5.91 32.14 -1.45
N ALA A 2 5.16 32.13 -2.55
CA ALA A 2 4.63 30.88 -3.11
C ALA A 2 5.81 30.02 -3.57
N SER A 3 5.88 28.75 -3.14
CA SER A 3 6.92 27.84 -3.58
C SER A 3 6.86 27.69 -5.10
N GLN A 4 7.97 27.92 -5.80
CA GLN A 4 8.04 27.77 -7.24
C GLN A 4 7.77 26.29 -7.61
N GLY A 5 6.80 26.05 -8.50
CA GLY A 5 6.52 24.73 -9.02
C GLY A 5 7.61 24.28 -10.01
N LEU A 6 8.19 23.10 -9.79
CA LEU A 6 9.21 22.49 -10.65
C LEU A 6 8.57 21.62 -11.73
N ALA A 7 7.57 20.81 -11.37
CA ALA A 7 6.82 19.97 -12.32
C ALA A 7 5.44 19.59 -11.79
N ILE A 8 4.57 19.13 -12.68
CA ILE A 8 3.31 18.45 -12.36
C ILE A 8 3.33 17.12 -13.12
N ILE A 9 3.12 16.02 -12.41
CA ILE A 9 3.07 14.68 -13.01
C ILE A 9 1.66 14.14 -12.81
N SER A 10 0.94 13.97 -13.92
CA SER A 10 -0.38 13.34 -13.94
C SER A 10 -0.26 11.83 -14.14
N ARG A 11 -1.26 11.08 -13.68
CA ARG A 11 -1.30 9.62 -13.95
C ARG A 11 -1.39 9.30 -15.44
N SER A 12 -1.94 10.20 -16.26
CA SER A 12 -1.96 10.06 -17.72
C SER A 12 -0.56 10.13 -18.33
N ASP A 13 0.35 10.94 -17.76
CA ASP A 13 1.73 11.04 -18.24
C ASP A 13 2.45 9.69 -18.07
N LEU A 14 2.16 8.98 -16.97
CA LEU A 14 2.72 7.66 -16.68
C LEU A 14 2.28 6.57 -17.67
N ALA A 15 1.13 6.74 -18.33
CA ALA A 15 0.68 5.79 -19.35
C ALA A 15 1.48 5.91 -20.66
N ASN A 16 2.13 7.06 -20.89
CA ASN A 16 2.92 7.34 -22.09
C ASN A 16 4.41 7.05 -21.92
N LEU A 17 4.88 6.84 -20.68
CA LEU A 17 6.25 6.41 -20.41
C LEU A 17 6.46 5.00 -20.99
N ARG A 18 7.67 4.71 -21.50
CA ARG A 18 8.05 3.34 -21.87
C ARG A 18 8.14 2.51 -20.59
N VAL A 19 7.03 1.88 -20.23
CA VAL A 19 6.92 1.07 -19.02
C VAL A 19 7.50 -0.31 -19.29
N THR A 20 8.70 -0.58 -18.79
CA THR A 20 9.19 -1.96 -18.65
C THR A 20 8.49 -2.60 -17.45
N PRO A 21 8.09 -3.88 -17.53
CA PRO A 21 7.64 -4.60 -16.35
C PRO A 21 8.70 -4.52 -15.25
N ALA A 22 8.36 -3.89 -14.13
CA ALA A 22 9.26 -3.76 -12.99
C ALA A 22 8.90 -4.80 -11.94
N LYS A 23 9.93 -5.48 -11.43
CA LYS A 23 9.87 -6.46 -10.34
C LYS A 23 10.96 -6.12 -9.34
N ILE A 24 10.80 -6.61 -8.11
CA ILE A 24 11.90 -6.62 -7.15
C ILE A 24 12.80 -7.81 -7.49
N THR A 25 14.10 -7.56 -7.65
CA THR A 25 15.12 -8.62 -7.79
C THR A 25 16.30 -8.35 -6.87
N ASP A 26 17.15 -9.36 -6.68
CA ASP A 26 18.41 -9.22 -5.94
C ASP A 26 18.20 -8.67 -4.51
N PHE A 27 17.17 -9.20 -3.83
CA PHE A 27 16.85 -8.82 -2.47
C PHE A 27 17.90 -9.32 -1.48
N GLU A 28 18.38 -8.43 -0.62
CA GLU A 28 19.33 -8.72 0.45
C GLU A 28 18.98 -7.92 1.72
N PRO A 29 18.91 -8.55 2.91
CA PRO A 29 18.94 -7.83 4.18
C PRO A 29 20.34 -7.28 4.44
N LEU A 30 20.46 -5.96 4.55
CA LEU A 30 21.77 -5.33 4.66
C LEU A 30 22.15 -4.97 6.09
N ALA A 31 21.20 -4.48 6.86
CA ALA A 31 21.40 -4.00 8.24
C ALA A 31 20.06 -3.87 8.97
N SER A 32 20.10 -3.69 10.29
CA SER A 32 18.92 -3.44 11.10
C SER A 32 19.21 -2.61 12.34
N TYR A 33 18.16 -2.00 12.90
CA TYR A 33 18.29 -1.29 14.16
C TYR A 33 17.00 -1.33 14.99
N SER A 34 17.13 -1.09 16.29
CA SER A 34 15.97 -0.98 17.19
C SER A 34 15.99 0.30 18.00
N TRP A 35 14.85 0.97 18.08
CA TRP A 35 14.67 2.14 18.95
C TRP A 35 14.37 1.74 20.38
N TRP A 36 15.05 2.38 21.34
CA TRP A 36 14.84 2.16 22.76
C TRP A 36 14.12 3.32 23.43
N ASP A 37 13.21 3.03 24.36
CA ASP A 37 12.54 4.07 25.14
C ASP A 37 13.49 4.69 26.17
N LYS A 38 14.20 5.75 25.76
CA LYS A 38 15.19 6.46 26.57
C LYS A 38 15.04 7.97 26.36
N PRO A 39 15.43 8.79 27.34
CA PRO A 39 15.38 10.26 27.21
C PRO A 39 16.21 10.79 26.03
N THR A 40 17.32 10.12 25.72
CA THR A 40 18.14 10.41 24.55
C THR A 40 17.75 9.47 23.40
N PRO A 41 17.63 9.96 22.15
CA PRO A 41 17.46 9.10 20.98
C PRO A 41 18.53 8.02 20.98
N THR A 42 18.12 6.76 21.15
CA THR A 42 19.05 5.63 21.29
C THR A 42 18.59 4.48 20.40
N ILE A 43 19.50 4.02 19.54
CA ILE A 43 19.33 2.80 18.78
C ILE A 43 20.33 1.72 19.21
N SER A 44 19.95 0.46 19.06
CA SER A 44 20.90 -0.64 18.99
C SER A 44 21.10 -1.09 17.56
N VAL A 45 22.33 -1.45 17.22
CA VAL A 45 22.74 -1.98 15.91
C VAL A 45 23.67 -3.19 16.14
N PRO A 46 23.39 -4.37 15.54
CA PRO A 46 22.15 -4.71 14.85
C PRO A 46 20.91 -4.55 15.75
N GLY A 47 19.74 -4.46 15.13
CA GLY A 47 18.46 -4.46 15.83
C GLY A 47 18.08 -5.86 16.31
N SER A 48 17.13 -5.94 17.25
CA SER A 48 16.62 -7.23 17.73
C SER A 48 15.08 -7.24 17.64
N PRO A 49 14.49 -7.91 16.63
CA PRO A 49 13.04 -7.97 16.49
C PRO A 49 12.43 -8.81 17.61
N PRO A 50 11.21 -8.49 18.09
CA PRO A 50 10.48 -9.36 19.00
C PRO A 50 10.24 -10.75 18.40
N LEU A 51 10.28 -11.80 19.22
CA LEU A 51 9.94 -13.18 18.83
C LEU A 51 8.43 -13.39 18.90
N TRP A 52 7.83 -13.90 17.83
CA TRP A 52 6.44 -14.35 17.82
C TRP A 52 6.23 -15.48 18.83
N SER A 53 5.39 -15.24 19.83
CA SER A 53 5.14 -16.14 20.95
C SER A 53 3.70 -15.95 21.45
N PRO A 54 2.70 -16.43 20.69
CA PRO A 54 1.30 -16.33 21.09
C PRO A 54 1.06 -17.03 22.44
N PRO A 55 0.15 -16.51 23.30
CA PRO A 55 -0.25 -17.20 24.51
C PRO A 55 -0.95 -18.53 24.18
N SER A 56 -0.82 -19.51 25.07
CA SER A 56 -1.44 -20.84 24.90
C SER A 56 -2.97 -20.84 25.03
N THR A 57 -3.54 -19.79 25.61
CA THR A 57 -4.98 -19.62 25.76
C THR A 57 -5.43 -18.29 25.16
N PRO A 58 -6.62 -18.24 24.52
CA PRO A 58 -7.24 -17.00 24.08
C PRO A 58 -7.29 -15.96 25.19
N ARG A 59 -6.96 -14.71 24.85
CA ARG A 59 -6.98 -13.58 25.79
C ARG A 59 -7.90 -12.48 25.27
N ARG A 60 -8.66 -11.90 26.20
CA ARG A 60 -9.30 -10.61 25.98
C ARG A 60 -8.26 -9.53 26.25
N LEU A 61 -8.05 -8.65 25.29
CA LEU A 61 -7.10 -7.55 25.38
C LEU A 61 -7.83 -6.24 25.66
N GLU A 62 -7.14 -5.35 26.37
CA GLU A 62 -7.57 -3.96 26.50
C GLU A 62 -7.32 -3.22 25.18
N PRO A 63 -8.16 -2.23 24.83
CA PRO A 63 -7.93 -1.38 23.67
C PRO A 63 -6.58 -0.66 23.71
N ASP A 64 -6.05 -0.37 22.52
CA ASP A 64 -4.87 0.47 22.38
C ASP A 64 -5.13 1.86 23.00
N SER A 65 -4.14 2.37 23.73
CA SER A 65 -4.22 3.69 24.37
C SER A 65 -2.83 4.32 24.51
N GLY A 66 -2.80 5.62 24.75
CA GLY A 66 -1.59 6.38 25.04
C GLY A 66 -0.86 6.90 23.81
N ALA A 67 0.39 7.36 24.01
CA ALA A 67 1.20 7.97 22.96
C ALA A 67 1.70 6.93 21.95
N VAL A 68 1.59 7.26 20.67
CA VAL A 68 1.99 6.40 19.55
C VAL A 68 2.80 7.19 18.53
N TYR A 69 3.77 6.53 17.90
CA TYR A 69 4.52 7.12 16.80
C TYR A 69 3.77 6.90 15.48
N ILE A 70 3.60 7.97 14.71
CA ILE A 70 3.20 7.91 13.29
C ILE A 70 4.46 7.70 12.44
N ASP A 71 5.53 8.42 12.79
CA ASP A 71 6.88 8.28 12.24
C ASP A 71 7.89 8.41 13.38
N GLN A 72 8.36 7.27 13.89
CA GLN A 72 9.27 7.24 15.03
C GLN A 72 10.64 7.80 14.71
N ASN A 73 11.11 7.62 13.47
CA ASN A 73 12.42 8.13 13.06
C ASN A 73 12.38 9.66 12.98
N ALA A 74 11.33 10.25 12.41
CA ALA A 74 11.16 11.69 12.41
C ALA A 74 10.83 12.26 13.80
N ALA A 75 10.16 11.51 14.67
CA ALA A 75 9.92 11.93 16.05
C ALA A 75 11.22 12.03 16.88
N ARG A 76 12.15 11.08 16.67
CA ARG A 76 13.39 10.97 17.46
C ARG A 76 14.59 11.67 16.82
N CYS A 77 14.63 11.76 15.50
CA CYS A 77 15.64 12.45 14.70
C CYS A 77 14.97 13.44 13.73
N PRO A 78 14.32 14.52 14.21
CA PRO A 78 13.51 15.41 13.37
C PRO A 78 14.32 16.17 12.31
N ALA A 79 15.61 16.43 12.55
CA ALA A 79 16.49 17.08 11.59
C ALA A 79 16.93 16.14 10.47
N SER A 80 17.11 14.85 10.77
CA SER A 80 17.64 13.86 9.82
C SER A 80 17.01 12.48 10.05
N PRO A 81 15.74 12.25 9.62
CA PRO A 81 15.03 11.00 9.86
C PRO A 81 15.65 9.77 9.17
N LEU A 82 16.56 9.98 8.22
CA LEU A 82 17.31 8.92 7.54
C LEU A 82 18.62 8.55 8.26
N GLU A 83 19.10 9.36 9.21
CA GLU A 83 20.38 9.09 9.89
C GLU A 83 20.48 7.67 10.47
N PRO A 84 19.49 7.14 11.22
CA PRO A 84 19.59 5.80 11.80
C PRO A 84 19.84 4.69 10.76
N LEU A 85 19.29 4.86 9.54
CA LEU A 85 19.46 3.92 8.44
C LEU A 85 20.93 3.87 8.02
N PHE A 86 21.52 5.03 7.74
CA PHE A 86 22.93 5.11 7.31
C PHE A 86 23.88 4.64 8.40
N ARG A 87 23.64 5.05 9.66
CA ARG A 87 24.46 4.63 10.80
C ARG A 87 24.46 3.12 10.98
N ALA A 88 23.31 2.46 10.78
CA ALA A 88 23.22 1.01 10.90
C ALA A 88 24.03 0.29 9.80
N ILE A 89 23.87 0.69 8.52
CA ILE A 89 24.62 0.11 7.41
C ILE A 89 26.12 0.29 7.58
N LEU A 90 26.57 1.52 7.86
CA LEU A 90 28.01 1.80 7.98
C LEU A 90 28.66 1.06 9.14
N LEU A 91 27.86 0.65 10.12
CA LEU A 91 28.34 -0.11 11.27
C LEU A 91 28.36 -1.63 11.01
N GLU A 92 27.34 -2.18 10.37
CA GLU A 92 27.24 -3.62 10.07
C GLU A 92 27.97 -4.02 8.78
N LYS A 93 28.07 -3.11 7.83
CA LYS A 93 28.70 -3.28 6.51
C LYS A 93 29.59 -2.06 6.20
N PRO A 94 30.74 -1.89 6.87
CA PRO A 94 31.61 -0.71 6.69
C PRO A 94 32.08 -0.48 5.26
N ASP A 95 32.22 -1.56 4.47
CA ASP A 95 32.65 -1.51 3.07
C ASP A 95 31.48 -1.43 2.07
N PHE A 96 30.25 -1.22 2.54
CA PHE A 96 29.08 -1.14 1.66
C PHE A 96 29.20 0.06 0.70
N PRO A 97 29.06 -0.14 -0.62
CA PRO A 97 29.26 0.93 -1.60
C PRO A 97 28.03 1.85 -1.65
N LEU A 98 27.91 2.77 -0.68
CA LEU A 98 26.78 3.71 -0.60
C LEU A 98 26.62 4.57 -1.87
N SER A 99 27.72 4.86 -2.57
CA SER A 99 27.71 5.63 -3.83
C SER A 99 27.16 4.87 -5.04
N ASP A 100 26.96 3.56 -4.92
CA ASP A 100 26.34 2.70 -5.95
C ASP A 100 24.81 2.54 -5.74
N VAL A 101 24.23 3.21 -4.75
CA VAL A 101 22.78 3.19 -4.49
C VAL A 101 22.08 4.32 -5.26
N ASP A 102 21.06 4.00 -6.04
CA ASP A 102 20.30 5.02 -6.79
C ASP A 102 19.20 5.68 -5.94
N LEU A 103 18.56 4.91 -5.04
CA LEU A 103 17.42 5.36 -4.25
C LEU A 103 17.47 4.87 -2.82
N VAL A 104 17.51 5.79 -1.85
CA VAL A 104 17.30 5.51 -0.42
C VAL A 104 15.92 6.00 -0.01
N THR A 105 15.10 5.11 0.55
CA THR A 105 13.74 5.46 0.96
C THR A 105 13.20 4.55 2.08
N ASP A 106 11.91 4.66 2.36
CA ASP A 106 11.20 3.74 3.24
C ASP A 106 9.94 3.17 2.58
N ARG A 107 9.45 2.08 3.18
CA ARG A 107 8.23 1.38 2.75
C ARG A 107 7.03 2.33 2.60
N ASN A 108 6.92 3.34 3.46
CA ASN A 108 5.76 4.23 3.50
C ASN A 108 5.72 5.13 2.26
N ASN A 109 6.85 5.70 1.87
CA ASN A 109 6.98 6.52 0.67
C ASN A 109 6.64 5.74 -0.61
N ILE A 110 7.19 4.53 -0.77
CA ILE A 110 6.86 3.66 -1.91
C ILE A 110 5.37 3.31 -1.92
N ARG A 111 4.79 2.98 -0.76
CA ARG A 111 3.35 2.68 -0.65
C ARG A 111 2.46 3.87 -1.04
N LYS A 112 2.82 5.10 -0.63
CA LYS A 112 2.11 6.33 -1.01
C LYS A 112 2.14 6.56 -2.52
N LEU A 113 3.31 6.44 -3.14
CA LEU A 113 3.47 6.57 -4.59
C LEU A 113 2.74 5.48 -5.36
N LEU A 114 2.78 4.23 -4.89
CA LEU A 114 2.02 3.13 -5.48
C LEU A 114 0.51 3.37 -5.40
N ARG A 115 0.00 3.87 -4.27
CA ARG A 115 -1.42 4.23 -4.11
C ARG A 115 -1.85 5.36 -5.06
N PHE A 116 -0.96 6.32 -5.29
CA PHE A 116 -1.16 7.35 -6.32
C PHE A 116 -1.32 6.71 -7.69
N VAL A 117 -0.35 5.89 -8.13
CA VAL A 117 -0.36 5.18 -9.42
C VAL A 117 -1.63 4.36 -9.61
N GLN A 118 -2.03 3.60 -8.59
CA GLN A 118 -3.20 2.72 -8.62
C GLN A 118 -4.54 3.45 -8.51
N ALA A 119 -4.53 4.76 -8.22
CA ALA A 119 -5.73 5.53 -7.91
C ALA A 119 -6.58 4.93 -6.78
N SER A 120 -5.91 4.29 -5.81
CA SER A 120 -6.57 3.58 -4.70
C SER A 120 -6.85 4.47 -3.50
N SER A 121 -6.13 5.59 -3.36
CA SER A 121 -6.35 6.60 -2.31
C SER A 121 -6.32 8.02 -2.88
N SER A 122 -7.06 8.91 -2.23
CA SER A 122 -7.02 10.37 -2.42
C SER A 122 -6.45 11.07 -1.17
N GLU A 123 -5.88 10.31 -0.23
CA GLU A 123 -5.26 10.88 0.96
C GLU A 123 -4.01 11.67 0.56
N PRO A 124 -3.91 12.95 0.96
CA PRO A 124 -2.79 13.77 0.59
C PRO A 124 -1.52 13.28 1.28
N PHE A 125 -0.38 13.45 0.62
CA PHE A 125 0.91 13.14 1.21
C PHE A 125 2.00 14.08 0.70
N GLN A 126 3.09 14.13 1.46
CA GLN A 126 4.32 14.79 1.06
C GLN A 126 5.52 13.86 1.21
N ILE A 127 6.51 14.02 0.34
CA ILE A 127 7.81 13.34 0.40
C ILE A 127 8.87 14.38 0.08
N ARG A 128 9.86 14.56 0.97
CA ARG A 128 11.02 15.40 0.70
C ARG A 128 12.04 14.60 -0.07
N ILE A 129 12.58 15.18 -1.13
CA ILE A 129 13.55 14.55 -2.04
C ILE A 129 14.82 15.38 -2.06
N GLU A 130 15.95 14.72 -1.96
CA GLU A 130 17.28 15.30 -2.22
C GLU A 130 18.04 14.39 -3.17
N VAL A 131 18.68 14.95 -4.20
CA VAL A 131 19.53 14.19 -5.13
C VAL A 131 20.98 14.63 -4.97
N ILE A 132 21.82 13.69 -4.56
CA ILE A 132 23.26 13.88 -4.37
C ILE A 132 23.94 13.32 -5.62
N GLU A 133 24.78 14.12 -6.29
CA GLU A 133 25.66 13.60 -7.34
C GLU A 133 27.02 13.31 -6.74
N HIS A 134 27.58 12.15 -7.08
CA HIS A 134 28.89 11.77 -6.60
C HIS A 134 29.98 12.31 -7.53
N ASP A 135 31.09 12.74 -6.93
CA ASP A 135 32.23 13.31 -7.67
C ASP A 135 32.89 12.29 -8.61
N GLY A 136 33.32 12.77 -9.79
CA GLY A 136 34.13 11.98 -10.74
C GLY A 136 33.61 11.89 -12.18
N GLY A 137 32.58 12.65 -12.56
CA GLY A 137 32.11 12.73 -13.95
C GLY A 137 31.41 11.46 -14.47
N SER A 138 31.09 10.52 -13.58
CA SER A 138 30.46 9.23 -13.89
C SER A 138 28.94 9.32 -14.11
N GLY A 139 28.31 10.42 -13.68
CA GLY A 139 26.87 10.65 -13.81
C GLY A 139 25.99 9.97 -12.75
N TYR A 140 26.59 9.21 -11.83
CA TYR A 140 25.88 8.54 -10.72
C TYR A 140 25.35 9.54 -9.70
N SER A 141 24.19 9.23 -9.15
CA SER A 141 23.54 10.06 -8.15
C SER A 141 22.65 9.23 -7.24
N THR A 142 22.73 9.49 -5.93
CA THR A 142 21.83 8.91 -4.94
C THR A 142 20.64 9.84 -4.70
N ALA A 143 19.42 9.34 -4.82
CA ALA A 143 18.21 10.05 -4.43
C ALA A 143 17.74 9.64 -3.03
N LEU A 144 17.56 10.60 -2.13
CA LEU A 144 17.09 10.41 -0.76
C LEU A 144 15.62 10.83 -0.63
N PHE A 145 14.73 9.88 -0.39
CA PHE A 145 13.30 10.11 -0.22
C PHE A 145 12.95 10.05 1.27
N THR A 146 12.75 11.20 1.89
CA THR A 146 12.40 11.35 3.30
C THR A 146 10.90 11.49 3.49
N ARG A 147 10.31 10.63 4.33
CA ARG A 147 8.89 10.68 4.70
C ARG A 147 8.56 12.01 5.39
N VAL A 148 7.43 12.61 4.99
CA VAL A 148 6.88 13.80 5.65
C VAL A 148 5.47 13.46 6.14
N GLU A 149 5.26 13.65 7.44
CA GLU A 149 3.96 13.47 8.10
C GLU A 149 3.53 14.78 8.75
N PRO A 150 2.22 15.12 8.75
CA PRO A 150 1.72 16.30 9.46
C PRO A 150 2.02 16.30 10.96
N LYS A 151 2.09 15.09 11.54
CA LYS A 151 2.48 14.83 12.93
C LYS A 151 3.32 13.57 12.97
N THR A 152 4.35 13.56 13.81
CA THR A 152 5.22 12.39 14.01
C THR A 152 4.72 11.48 15.14
N MET A 153 3.86 12.00 16.01
CA MET A 153 3.19 11.26 17.09
C MET A 153 1.70 11.59 17.16
N ASP A 154 0.94 10.68 17.75
CA ASP A 154 -0.46 10.85 18.10
C ASP A 154 -0.73 10.32 19.52
N VAL A 155 -1.89 10.65 20.08
CA VAL A 155 -2.36 10.10 21.35
C VAL A 155 -3.68 9.38 21.13
N ILE A 156 -3.70 8.08 21.42
CA ILE A 156 -4.91 7.28 21.37
C ILE A 156 -5.68 7.49 22.69
N GLN A 157 -6.71 8.33 22.62
CA GLN A 157 -7.64 8.60 23.73
C GLN A 157 -8.98 7.86 23.56
N GLU A 158 -9.35 7.61 22.31
CA GLU A 158 -10.55 6.87 21.93
C GLU A 158 -10.16 5.50 21.41
N PHE A 159 -11.13 4.59 21.34
CA PHE A 159 -10.90 3.26 20.81
C PHE A 159 -10.39 3.32 19.36
N ARG A 160 -9.26 2.67 19.08
CA ARG A 160 -8.67 2.54 17.73
C ARG A 160 -8.32 1.12 17.34
N GLY A 161 -8.77 0.13 18.12
CA GLY A 161 -8.43 -1.27 17.95
C GLY A 161 -7.53 -1.80 19.07
N TYR A 162 -6.91 -2.94 18.79
CA TYR A 162 -6.14 -3.73 19.76
C TYR A 162 -4.73 -4.09 19.26
N GLY A 163 -4.31 -3.53 18.14
CA GLY A 163 -3.13 -3.99 17.39
C GLY A 163 -1.85 -3.92 18.22
N ARG A 164 -1.59 -2.79 18.90
CA ARG A 164 -0.37 -2.58 19.67
C ARG A 164 -0.33 -3.45 20.92
N VAL A 165 -1.45 -3.54 21.64
CA VAL A 165 -1.56 -4.42 22.80
C VAL A 165 -1.45 -5.88 22.36
N PHE A 166 -2.03 -6.26 21.22
CA PHE A 166 -1.90 -7.59 20.62
C PHE A 166 -0.44 -7.91 20.32
N GLU A 167 0.26 -7.07 19.56
CA GLU A 167 1.70 -7.22 19.29
C GLU A 167 2.50 -7.39 20.57
N LYS A 168 2.25 -6.55 21.59
CA LYS A 168 2.95 -6.61 22.87
C LYS A 168 2.75 -7.95 23.62
N ILE A 169 1.54 -8.51 23.56
CA ILE A 169 1.15 -9.74 24.26
C ILE A 169 1.54 -11.00 23.48
N TYR A 170 1.45 -10.96 22.15
CA TYR A 170 1.69 -12.09 21.25
C TYR A 170 3.16 -12.22 20.81
N THR A 171 4.02 -11.32 21.26
CA THR A 171 5.46 -11.41 21.03
C THR A 171 6.22 -11.32 22.36
N LYS A 172 7.46 -11.80 22.38
CA LYS A 172 8.39 -11.64 23.50
C LYS A 172 9.61 -10.84 23.08
N PRO A 173 10.17 -9.99 23.95
CA PRO A 173 11.45 -9.36 23.66
C PRO A 173 12.55 -10.40 23.48
N SER A 174 13.37 -10.23 22.45
CA SER A 174 14.52 -11.10 22.18
C SER A 174 15.76 -10.69 22.99
N SER A 175 15.80 -9.44 23.46
CA SER A 175 16.87 -8.89 24.30
C SER A 175 16.50 -8.83 25.78
N LYS A 176 17.48 -9.11 26.65
CA LYS A 176 17.39 -8.89 28.11
C LYS A 176 17.16 -7.41 28.47
N ALA A 177 17.52 -6.48 27.59
CA ALA A 177 17.32 -5.05 27.78
C ALA A 177 15.83 -4.65 27.72
N GLY A 178 14.93 -5.57 27.35
CA GLY A 178 13.49 -5.35 27.28
C GLY A 178 12.99 -5.20 25.85
N ARG A 179 11.76 -4.68 25.71
CA ARG A 179 11.08 -4.53 24.42
C ARG A 179 11.57 -3.25 23.71
N PRO A 180 12.04 -3.34 22.45
CA PRO A 180 12.27 -2.14 21.65
C PRO A 180 10.93 -1.47 21.31
N THR A 181 10.97 -0.14 21.17
CA THR A 181 9.81 0.67 20.76
C THR A 181 9.53 0.61 19.26
N GLY A 182 10.42 0.00 18.48
CA GLY A 182 10.30 -0.26 17.06
C GLY A 182 11.56 -0.94 16.55
N TYR A 183 11.42 -1.89 15.63
CA TYR A 183 12.52 -2.58 14.96
C TYR A 183 12.44 -2.34 13.46
N TYR A 184 13.57 -1.97 12.86
CA TYR A 184 13.66 -1.57 11.46
C TYR A 184 14.68 -2.42 10.73
N ARG A 185 14.25 -3.02 9.63
CA ARG A 185 15.12 -3.68 8.64
C ARG A 185 15.47 -2.71 7.54
N ILE A 186 16.67 -2.86 7.02
CA ILE A 186 17.17 -2.15 5.86
C ILE A 186 17.50 -3.19 4.81
N ALA A 187 16.75 -3.17 3.71
CA ALA A 187 16.91 -4.10 2.61
C ALA A 187 17.51 -3.39 1.39
N GLY A 188 18.42 -4.08 0.71
CA GLY A 188 18.87 -3.74 -0.64
C GLY A 188 18.09 -4.56 -1.65
N TYR A 189 17.65 -3.95 -2.76
CA TYR A 189 17.13 -4.69 -3.91
C TYR A 189 17.08 -3.82 -5.17
N ASN A 190 16.99 -4.46 -6.32
CA ASN A 190 16.78 -3.79 -7.61
C ASN A 190 15.28 -3.64 -7.89
N PHE A 191 14.85 -2.45 -8.30
CA PHE A 191 13.48 -2.20 -8.76
C PHE A 191 13.43 -1.13 -9.84
N GLY A 192 12.83 -1.44 -10.99
CA GLY A 192 12.62 -0.44 -12.04
C GLY A 192 13.92 0.11 -12.65
N GLY A 193 15.02 -0.64 -12.58
CA GLY A 193 16.36 -0.20 -12.99
C GLY A 193 17.12 0.62 -11.95
N LEU A 194 16.57 0.78 -10.74
CA LEU A 194 17.21 1.47 -9.62
C LEU A 194 17.69 0.45 -8.58
N LYS A 195 18.93 0.62 -8.10
CA LYS A 195 19.43 0.00 -6.88
C LYS A 195 18.83 0.71 -5.68
N CYS A 196 17.89 0.05 -5.00
CA CYS A 196 17.13 0.60 -3.91
C CYS A 196 17.67 0.15 -2.55
N LEU A 197 17.69 1.07 -1.61
CA LEU A 197 17.91 0.83 -0.20
C LEU A 197 16.66 1.25 0.57
N VAL A 198 15.94 0.28 1.13
CA VAL A 198 14.58 0.49 1.65
C VAL A 198 14.49 0.07 3.11
N ARG A 199 14.17 1.06 3.95
CA ARG A 199 13.86 0.82 5.36
C ARG A 199 12.39 0.46 5.56
N ASN A 200 12.13 -0.52 6.42
CA ASN A 200 10.79 -0.83 6.88
C ASN A 200 10.77 -1.24 8.36
N GLU A 201 9.69 -0.90 9.06
CA GLU A 201 9.40 -1.45 10.38
C GLU A 201 8.90 -2.89 10.22
N THR A 202 9.40 -3.80 11.05
CA THR A 202 9.00 -5.21 11.10
C THR A 202 8.51 -5.53 12.51
N ASP A 203 7.30 -6.09 12.62
CA ASP A 203 6.62 -6.24 13.90
C ASP A 203 7.24 -7.34 14.77
N ALA A 204 7.64 -8.46 14.14
CA ALA A 204 8.24 -9.61 14.82
C ALA A 204 9.00 -10.53 13.87
N HIS A 205 9.54 -11.62 14.41
CA HIS A 205 10.04 -12.75 13.64
C HIS A 205 9.51 -14.08 14.21
N VAL A 206 9.46 -15.13 13.40
CA VAL A 206 9.09 -16.49 13.79
C VAL A 206 10.37 -17.30 14.02
N GLY A 207 10.55 -17.86 15.22
CA GLY A 207 11.69 -18.73 15.53
C GLY A 207 11.67 -20.02 14.70
N GLU A 208 12.85 -20.57 14.39
CA GLU A 208 12.97 -21.87 13.75
C GLU A 208 12.43 -22.97 14.69
N GLY A 209 11.39 -23.68 14.25
CA GLY A 209 10.85 -24.86 14.95
C GLY A 209 9.67 -24.62 15.90
N ASN A 210 8.52 -24.14 15.40
CA ASN A 210 7.28 -24.16 16.18
C ASN A 210 6.11 -24.86 15.46
N THR A 211 6.32 -26.14 15.12
CA THR A 211 5.31 -27.15 15.37
C THR A 211 5.52 -27.68 16.80
N GLN A 212 4.70 -27.21 17.74
CA GLN A 212 4.51 -27.76 19.09
C GLN A 212 5.77 -27.95 19.99
N GLY A 213 5.93 -27.04 20.96
CA GLY A 213 6.19 -27.40 22.36
C GLY A 213 7.62 -27.79 22.77
N ALA A 214 8.07 -27.12 23.83
CA ALA A 214 9.12 -27.47 24.81
C ALA A 214 10.59 -27.23 24.43
N ASP A 215 11.16 -26.33 25.24
CA ASP A 215 12.50 -26.23 25.84
C ASP A 215 13.80 -26.54 25.08
N ASP A 216 14.84 -25.83 25.53
CA ASP A 216 16.27 -25.97 25.23
C ASP A 216 16.82 -25.35 23.92
N SER A 217 17.32 -24.11 24.06
CA SER A 217 18.66 -23.78 23.55
C SER A 217 19.28 -22.62 24.34
N LEU A 218 19.70 -22.91 25.57
CA LEU A 218 20.51 -22.02 26.41
C LEU A 218 21.98 -21.91 25.94
N SER A 219 22.34 -22.60 24.86
CA SER A 219 23.72 -22.75 24.37
C SER A 219 24.14 -21.64 23.39
N ALA A 220 23.20 -20.95 22.74
CA ALA A 220 23.49 -19.85 21.81
C ALA A 220 23.70 -18.48 22.50
N ALA A 221 23.41 -18.37 23.80
CA ALA A 221 23.34 -17.11 24.54
C ALA A 221 24.65 -16.67 25.22
N LEU A 222 25.77 -17.38 25.03
CA LEU A 222 27.03 -17.14 25.76
C LEU A 222 28.19 -16.59 24.89
N GLY A 223 27.99 -16.36 23.59
CA GLY A 223 29.08 -16.13 22.65
C GLY A 223 29.52 -14.69 22.33
N GLY A 224 28.76 -13.64 22.69
CA GLY A 224 28.99 -12.32 22.08
C GLY A 224 28.68 -11.12 22.97
N MET A 225 29.43 -10.90 24.03
CA MET A 225 29.42 -9.61 24.75
C MET A 225 30.80 -8.96 24.66
N SER A 226 31.15 -8.46 23.47
CA SER A 226 32.14 -7.40 23.34
C SER A 226 31.38 -6.07 23.28
N LEU A 227 31.13 -5.47 24.44
CA LEU A 227 30.47 -4.16 24.54
C LEU A 227 31.52 -3.07 24.29
N SER A 228 31.70 -2.65 23.05
CA SER A 228 32.22 -1.29 22.81
C SER A 228 31.22 -0.30 23.41
N GLY A 229 31.71 0.73 24.12
CA GLY A 229 30.84 1.73 24.76
C GLY A 229 29.88 2.41 23.76
N PRO A 230 28.77 2.99 24.25
CA PRO A 230 27.82 3.68 23.40
C PRO A 230 28.49 4.84 22.65
N GLU A 231 28.29 4.90 21.35
CA GLU A 231 28.77 5.99 20.50
C GLU A 231 27.69 7.07 20.40
N LYS A 232 28.08 8.35 20.53
CA LYS A 232 27.17 9.48 20.36
C LYS A 232 27.55 10.25 19.10
N THR A 233 26.61 10.42 18.20
CA THR A 233 26.78 11.22 16.99
C THR A 233 26.69 12.71 17.31
N ALA A 234 27.18 13.56 16.41
CA ALA A 234 27.07 15.01 16.53
C ALA A 234 25.61 15.51 16.54
N SER A 235 24.68 14.76 15.93
CA SER A 235 23.24 15.06 15.94
C SER A 235 22.54 14.67 17.24
N GLY A 236 23.23 13.99 18.16
CA GLY A 236 22.71 13.55 19.46
C GLY A 236 22.11 12.14 19.47
N LEU A 237 22.20 11.39 18.37
CA LEU A 237 21.83 9.97 18.34
C LEU A 237 22.86 9.14 19.11
N THR A 238 22.39 8.27 20.00
CA THR A 238 23.22 7.29 20.69
C THR A 238 23.10 5.93 20.02
N ILE A 239 24.22 5.33 19.62
CA ILE A 239 24.30 4.03 18.97
C ILE A 239 24.95 3.04 19.93
N VAL A 240 24.26 1.94 20.19
CA VAL A 240 24.77 0.85 21.03
C VAL A 240 25.04 -0.35 20.14
N LYS A 241 26.30 -0.76 20.03
CA LYS A 241 26.63 -2.03 19.37
C LYS A 241 26.05 -3.17 20.20
N SER A 242 25.12 -3.90 19.62
CA SER A 242 24.65 -5.16 20.19
C SER A 242 25.50 -6.28 19.61
N GLY A 243 25.97 -7.21 20.44
CA GLY A 243 26.78 -8.33 19.94
C GLY A 243 26.02 -9.17 18.91
N ASP A 244 26.74 -10.00 18.15
CA ASP A 244 26.19 -10.90 17.11
C ASP A 244 25.00 -11.70 17.65
N GLN A 245 23.78 -11.21 17.41
CA GLN A 245 22.56 -11.93 17.71
C GLN A 245 21.54 -11.70 16.62
N THR A 246 21.40 -12.78 15.84
CA THR A 246 20.29 -13.13 14.96
C THR A 246 19.78 -11.96 14.15
N ASP A 247 20.40 -11.74 13.00
CA ASP A 247 19.61 -11.42 11.82
C ASP A 247 18.41 -12.35 11.84
N ALA A 248 17.22 -11.81 12.05
CA ALA A 248 16.02 -12.58 11.80
C ALA A 248 16.14 -13.00 10.33
N ALA A 249 16.52 -14.27 10.09
CA ALA A 249 16.72 -14.81 8.76
C ALA A 249 15.53 -14.37 7.90
N ASP A 250 15.75 -13.95 6.65
CA ASP A 250 14.70 -13.26 5.88
C ASP A 250 13.37 -13.99 5.82
N SER A 251 13.41 -15.32 5.83
CA SER A 251 12.26 -16.22 5.86
C SER A 251 11.45 -16.18 7.18
N SER A 252 11.92 -15.49 8.21
CA SER A 252 11.33 -15.44 9.54
C SER A 252 10.59 -14.14 9.84
N ALA A 253 10.82 -13.06 9.08
CA ALA A 253 10.18 -11.76 9.31
C ALA A 253 8.64 -11.87 9.23
N LEU A 254 7.96 -11.25 10.19
CA LEU A 254 6.53 -11.37 10.41
C LEU A 254 5.87 -9.99 10.50
N GLU A 255 4.87 -9.76 9.65
CA GLU A 255 3.91 -8.67 9.81
C GLU A 255 2.75 -9.16 10.67
N ILE A 256 2.25 -8.32 11.58
CA ILE A 256 1.12 -8.60 12.46
C ILE A 256 -0.05 -7.68 12.10
N LYS A 257 -1.24 -8.25 12.00
CA LYS A 257 -2.50 -7.52 11.79
C LYS A 257 -3.59 -8.04 12.70
N THR A 258 -4.47 -7.15 13.13
CA THR A 258 -5.68 -7.51 13.89
C THR A 258 -6.92 -7.10 13.14
N ARG A 259 -8.02 -7.83 13.33
CA ARG A 259 -9.31 -7.47 12.75
C ARG A 259 -10.49 -7.98 13.58
N ALA A 260 -11.60 -7.24 13.62
CA ALA A 260 -12.86 -7.81 14.07
C ALA A 260 -13.21 -9.07 13.27
N ALA A 261 -13.62 -10.13 13.95
CA ALA A 261 -13.95 -11.44 13.36
C ALA A 261 -15.17 -11.40 12.43
N SER A 262 -16.01 -10.37 12.58
CA SER A 262 -17.12 -10.07 11.66
C SER A 262 -16.65 -9.59 10.27
N ARG A 263 -15.35 -9.31 10.09
CA ARG A 263 -14.80 -8.72 8.86
C ARG A 263 -13.63 -9.53 8.33
N LYS A 264 -13.43 -9.45 7.01
CA LYS A 264 -12.23 -9.98 6.35
C LYS A 264 -11.12 -8.94 6.37
N LEU A 265 -9.89 -9.40 6.49
CA LEU A 265 -8.71 -8.56 6.28
C LEU A 265 -8.65 -8.11 4.81
N ASP A 266 -8.41 -6.82 4.59
CA ASP A 266 -8.28 -6.28 3.24
C ASP A 266 -6.88 -6.58 2.68
N MET A 267 -6.77 -7.64 1.89
CA MET A 267 -5.50 -8.07 1.32
C MET A 267 -4.93 -7.09 0.30
N ASP A 268 -5.76 -6.28 -0.36
CA ASP A 268 -5.28 -5.24 -1.29
C ASP A 268 -4.52 -4.13 -0.54
N ASP A 269 -4.78 -3.95 0.75
CA ASP A 269 -4.07 -3.00 1.61
C ASP A 269 -2.83 -3.62 2.30
N VAL A 270 -2.79 -4.94 2.44
CA VAL A 270 -1.71 -5.69 3.13
C VAL A 270 -0.62 -6.12 2.16
N LEU A 271 -0.96 -6.76 1.04
CA LEU A 271 0.00 -7.30 0.08
C LEU A 271 1.02 -6.28 -0.45
N PRO A 272 0.66 -5.02 -0.76
CA PRO A 272 1.66 -4.04 -1.16
C PRO A 272 2.72 -3.78 -0.09
N GLN A 273 2.35 -3.85 1.20
CA GLN A 273 3.31 -3.65 2.29
C GLN A 273 4.30 -4.81 2.36
N LEU A 274 3.78 -6.05 2.30
CA LEU A 274 4.59 -7.27 2.31
C LEU A 274 5.50 -7.35 1.09
N TRP A 275 5.03 -6.97 -0.10
CA TRP A 275 5.84 -6.91 -1.31
C TRP A 275 6.97 -5.87 -1.20
N ILE A 276 6.71 -4.65 -0.70
CA ILE A 276 7.78 -3.64 -0.59
C ILE A 276 8.84 -4.07 0.44
N SER A 277 8.43 -4.64 1.57
CA SER A 277 9.38 -5.07 2.61
C SER A 277 9.96 -6.47 2.40
N GLN A 278 9.47 -7.20 1.40
CA GLN A 278 9.72 -8.63 1.20
C GLN A 278 9.54 -9.42 2.52
N THR A 279 8.44 -9.15 3.21
CA THR A 279 8.08 -9.85 4.47
C THR A 279 7.24 -11.08 4.13
N PRO A 280 7.76 -12.30 4.28
CA PRO A 280 7.11 -13.51 3.75
C PRO A 280 5.96 -14.00 4.64
N LYS A 281 5.90 -13.61 5.92
CA LYS A 281 4.90 -14.13 6.86
C LYS A 281 3.95 -13.05 7.34
N LEU A 282 2.69 -13.43 7.48
CA LEU A 282 1.62 -12.60 8.05
C LEU A 282 0.92 -13.34 9.19
N ALA A 283 0.91 -12.74 10.38
CA ALA A 283 0.06 -13.15 11.48
C ALA A 283 -1.21 -12.29 11.52
N VAL A 284 -2.37 -12.92 11.54
CA VAL A 284 -3.67 -12.24 11.65
C VAL A 284 -4.40 -12.73 12.88
N GLY A 285 -4.69 -11.81 13.80
CA GLY A 285 -5.58 -12.06 14.94
C GLY A 285 -6.98 -11.54 14.68
N TYR A 286 -7.97 -12.43 14.60
CA TYR A 286 -9.38 -12.09 14.57
C TYR A 286 -9.97 -12.07 15.98
N HIS A 287 -10.74 -11.03 16.30
CA HIS A 287 -11.31 -10.85 17.64
C HIS A 287 -12.81 -10.58 17.65
N HIS A 288 -13.43 -10.93 18.78
CA HIS A 288 -14.77 -10.45 19.16
C HIS A 288 -14.64 -9.53 20.39
N ARG A 289 -14.77 -8.21 20.19
CA ARG A 289 -14.59 -7.20 21.26
C ARG A 289 -13.31 -7.41 22.09
N GLY A 290 -12.18 -7.58 21.40
CA GLY A 290 -10.86 -7.76 22.01
C GLY A 290 -10.54 -9.18 22.49
N LEU A 291 -11.48 -10.15 22.41
CA LEU A 291 -11.18 -11.56 22.65
C LEU A 291 -10.66 -12.20 21.36
N PHE A 292 -9.37 -12.53 21.33
CA PHE A 292 -8.69 -13.16 20.19
C PHE A 292 -8.70 -14.68 20.34
N ASN A 293 -9.56 -15.35 19.58
CA ASN A 293 -9.72 -16.82 19.56
C ASN A 293 -9.35 -17.46 18.22
N ASP A 294 -9.12 -16.65 17.19
CA ASP A 294 -8.68 -17.09 15.87
C ASP A 294 -7.43 -16.29 15.50
N VAL A 295 -6.27 -16.94 15.62
CA VAL A 295 -4.97 -16.33 15.31
C VAL A 295 -4.24 -17.24 14.33
N GLN A 296 -3.98 -16.72 13.15
CA GLN A 296 -3.43 -17.48 12.03
C GLN A 296 -2.07 -16.90 11.66
N VAL A 297 -1.10 -17.78 11.40
CA VAL A 297 0.18 -17.40 10.77
C VAL A 297 0.19 -18.03 9.39
N ARG A 298 0.46 -17.22 8.37
CA ARG A 298 0.48 -17.65 6.98
C ARG A 298 1.82 -17.31 6.36
N ASP A 299 2.33 -18.24 5.56
CA ASP A 299 3.29 -17.90 4.52
C ASP A 299 2.53 -17.19 3.39
N MET A 300 3.06 -16.06 2.94
CA MET A 300 2.47 -15.16 1.96
C MET A 300 3.32 -15.08 0.69
N THR A 301 4.37 -15.90 0.58
CA THR A 301 5.35 -15.83 -0.53
C THR A 301 4.67 -15.97 -1.88
N ASP A 302 3.79 -16.97 -2.04
CA ASP A 302 3.06 -17.20 -3.29
C ASP A 302 2.07 -16.07 -3.58
N GLU A 303 1.34 -15.57 -2.58
CA GLU A 303 0.41 -14.45 -2.76
C GLU A 303 1.12 -13.15 -3.11
N ILE A 304 2.32 -12.91 -2.58
CA ILE A 304 3.16 -11.76 -2.95
C ILE A 304 3.57 -11.86 -4.42
N LEU A 305 4.01 -13.04 -4.88
CA LEU A 305 4.38 -13.28 -6.28
C LEU A 305 3.17 -13.12 -7.22
N GLN A 306 2.02 -13.66 -6.84
CA GLN A 306 0.77 -13.52 -7.61
C GLN A 306 0.32 -12.06 -7.67
N TRP A 307 0.41 -11.34 -6.54
CA TRP A 307 0.09 -9.93 -6.48
C TRP A 307 1.03 -9.10 -7.36
N GLU A 308 2.34 -9.37 -7.36
CA GLU A 308 3.31 -8.70 -8.23
C GLU A 308 2.94 -8.92 -9.71
N ALA A 309 2.66 -10.15 -10.10
CA ALA A 309 2.26 -10.50 -11.46
C ALA A 309 0.97 -9.77 -11.88
N ALA A 310 -0.04 -9.72 -11.00
CA ALA A 310 -1.30 -9.01 -11.23
C ALA A 310 -1.16 -7.48 -11.18
N ASN A 311 -0.04 -6.94 -10.69
CA ASN A 311 0.23 -5.50 -10.59
C ASN A 311 1.35 -5.04 -11.54
N ARG A 312 1.90 -5.90 -12.41
CA ARG A 312 3.01 -5.61 -13.33
C ARG A 312 2.94 -4.25 -14.04
N GLY A 313 1.74 -3.87 -14.50
CA GLY A 313 1.53 -2.61 -15.22
C GLY A 313 1.61 -1.39 -14.31
N ASP A 314 1.09 -1.50 -13.08
CA ASP A 314 1.17 -0.42 -12.09
C ASP A 314 2.56 -0.33 -11.47
N LEU A 315 3.25 -1.47 -11.29
CA LEU A 315 4.65 -1.49 -10.84
C LEU A 315 5.59 -0.83 -11.86
N GLY A 316 5.36 -1.08 -13.14
CA GLY A 316 6.12 -0.39 -14.18
C GLY A 316 5.84 1.13 -14.24
N LYS A 317 4.59 1.57 -14.00
CA LYS A 317 4.29 3.01 -13.84
C LYS A 317 4.93 3.61 -12.58
N LEU A 318 5.00 2.84 -11.49
CA LEU A 318 5.70 3.24 -10.28
C LEU A 318 7.19 3.44 -10.54
N ALA A 319 7.83 2.52 -11.26
CA ALA A 319 9.22 2.67 -11.69
C ALA A 319 9.42 3.94 -12.55
N GLY A 320 8.55 4.16 -13.54
CA GLY A 320 8.58 5.38 -14.36
C GLY A 320 8.37 6.66 -13.53
N LEU A 321 7.49 6.62 -12.54
CA LEU A 321 7.24 7.74 -11.63
C LEU A 321 8.46 8.05 -10.76
N LEU A 322 9.11 7.04 -10.19
CA LEU A 322 10.34 7.21 -9.40
C LEU A 322 11.44 7.86 -10.26
N ALA A 323 11.67 7.32 -11.45
CA ALA A 323 12.66 7.85 -12.39
C ALA A 323 12.36 9.31 -12.77
N GLU A 324 11.10 9.64 -13.03
CA GLU A 324 10.70 11.01 -13.40
C GLU A 324 10.84 11.99 -12.23
N ILE A 325 10.48 11.59 -11.01
CA ILE A 325 10.70 12.42 -9.81
C ILE A 325 12.21 12.69 -9.66
N ILE A 326 13.05 11.66 -9.69
CA ILE A 326 14.51 11.80 -9.55
C ILE A 326 15.05 12.72 -10.65
N ARG A 327 14.63 12.54 -11.91
CA ARG A 327 15.04 13.36 -13.05
C ARG A 327 14.70 14.84 -12.85
N VAL A 328 13.46 15.15 -12.45
CA VAL A 328 13.02 16.53 -12.20
C VAL A 328 13.83 17.17 -11.07
N VAL A 329 14.02 16.44 -9.96
CA VAL A 329 14.74 16.97 -8.80
C VAL A 329 16.23 17.17 -9.09
N LYS A 330 16.86 16.26 -9.85
CA LYS A 330 18.26 16.41 -10.30
C LYS A 330 18.49 17.67 -11.14
N GLN A 331 17.47 18.12 -11.87
CA GLN A 331 17.50 19.34 -12.68
C GLN A 331 17.17 20.62 -11.89
N ALA A 332 16.69 20.50 -10.65
CA ALA A 332 16.43 21.66 -9.80
C ALA A 332 17.74 22.28 -9.31
N ALA A 333 17.76 23.61 -9.14
CA ALA A 333 18.96 24.36 -8.77
C ALA A 333 19.65 23.82 -7.50
N ASP A 334 18.87 23.56 -6.45
CA ASP A 334 19.38 23.06 -5.16
C ASP A 334 19.30 21.53 -5.03
N ARG A 335 18.88 20.83 -6.10
CA ARG A 335 18.63 19.37 -6.13
C ARG A 335 17.77 18.84 -4.98
N ARG A 336 16.96 19.71 -4.40
CA ARG A 336 16.06 19.47 -3.28
C ARG A 336 14.66 19.89 -3.67
N ALA A 337 13.69 19.03 -3.37
CA ALA A 337 12.29 19.25 -3.71
C ALA A 337 11.34 18.62 -2.69
N VAL A 338 10.08 18.99 -2.78
CA VAL A 338 8.99 18.27 -2.11
C VAL A 338 8.01 17.78 -3.17
N VAL A 339 7.73 16.48 -3.13
CA VAL A 339 6.60 15.89 -3.85
C VAL A 339 5.36 16.12 -3.01
N GLU A 340 4.36 16.79 -3.58
CA GLU A 340 3.06 17.02 -2.96
C GLU A 340 1.95 16.32 -3.75
N TYR A 341 1.20 15.47 -3.07
CA TYR A 341 -0.03 14.91 -3.60
C TYR A 341 -1.23 15.49 -2.84
N PRO A 342 -2.13 16.26 -3.50
CA PRO A 342 -3.29 16.85 -2.84
C PRO A 342 -4.53 15.95 -2.83
N GLY A 343 -4.50 14.77 -3.45
CA GLY A 343 -5.66 13.85 -3.53
C GLY A 343 -6.32 13.71 -4.91
N GLY A 344 -5.81 14.42 -5.92
CA GLY A 344 -6.36 14.47 -7.27
C GLY A 344 -5.74 13.47 -8.28
N PRO A 345 -5.74 13.78 -9.58
CA PRO A 345 -5.16 12.94 -10.63
C PRO A 345 -3.65 13.14 -10.84
N SER A 346 -3.06 14.13 -10.18
CA SER A 346 -1.68 14.55 -10.38
C SER A 346 -1.00 14.83 -9.05
N LEU A 347 0.32 14.69 -9.03
CA LEU A 347 1.17 15.21 -7.97
C LEU A 347 2.00 16.38 -8.50
N ARG A 348 2.46 17.23 -7.59
CA ARG A 348 3.30 18.40 -7.89
C ARG A 348 4.68 18.18 -7.29
N ILE A 349 5.70 18.65 -7.98
CA ILE A 349 7.06 18.74 -7.45
C ILE A 349 7.32 20.24 -7.28
N VAL A 350 7.61 20.65 -6.06
CA VAL A 350 7.90 22.04 -5.71
C VAL A 350 9.31 22.16 -5.15
N ALA A 351 9.89 23.35 -5.22
CA ALA A 351 11.22 23.62 -4.64
C ALA A 351 11.27 23.20 -3.15
N GLY A 352 12.41 22.64 -2.73
CA GLY A 352 12.60 22.12 -1.37
C GLY A 352 12.57 23.20 -0.29
N ASP A 353 12.40 22.78 0.97
CA ASP A 353 12.43 23.67 2.15
C ASP A 353 13.85 23.95 2.67
N GLY A 354 14.88 23.65 1.87
CA GLY A 354 16.30 23.83 2.20
C GLY A 354 16.85 22.88 3.28
N LYS A 355 16.02 22.01 3.86
CA LYS A 355 16.44 21.12 4.94
C LYS A 355 17.23 19.93 4.39
N PRO A 356 18.43 19.65 4.93
CA PRO A 356 19.19 18.47 4.55
C PRO A 356 18.48 17.19 5.02
N ALA A 357 18.64 16.10 4.29
CA ALA A 357 18.16 14.78 4.69
C ALA A 357 19.04 14.12 5.76
N LEU A 358 20.32 14.47 5.82
CA LEU A 358 21.34 13.84 6.66
C LEU A 358 22.17 14.87 7.45
N PRO A 359 22.89 14.45 8.50
CA PRO A 359 23.96 15.24 9.11
C PRO A 359 25.20 15.31 8.19
N ASP A 360 25.99 16.37 8.34
CA ASP A 360 27.15 16.67 7.48
C ASP A 360 28.17 15.53 7.35
N ASP A 361 28.42 14.80 8.44
CA ASP A 361 29.41 13.72 8.43
C ASP A 361 28.96 12.50 7.61
N LEU A 362 27.65 12.30 7.43
CA LEU A 362 27.12 11.22 6.57
C LEU A 362 27.14 11.60 5.08
N TYR A 363 27.00 12.88 4.73
CA TYR A 363 27.22 13.33 3.35
C TYR A 363 28.66 13.06 2.91
N ALA A 364 29.64 13.32 3.77
CA ALA A 364 31.05 13.05 3.45
C ALA A 364 31.34 11.56 3.19
N GLN A 365 30.63 10.66 3.86
CA GLN A 365 30.79 9.21 3.67
C GLN A 365 30.12 8.72 2.39
N LEU A 366 28.98 9.31 2.00
CA LEU A 366 28.31 9.05 0.72
C LEU A 366 29.19 9.38 -0.49
N ASP A 367 30.04 10.41 -0.39
CA ASP A 367 30.94 10.83 -1.46
C ASP A 367 32.32 10.16 -1.42
N SER A 368 32.64 9.42 -0.37
CA SER A 368 33.90 8.69 -0.25
C SER A 368 33.90 7.46 -1.16
N LYS A 369 34.89 7.37 -2.07
CA LYS A 369 35.04 6.21 -2.97
C LYS A 369 35.39 4.97 -2.17
N SER A 370 34.64 3.88 -2.37
CA SER A 370 35.18 2.54 -2.11
C SER A 370 36.27 2.27 -3.17
N GLU A 371 37.54 2.32 -2.80
CA GLU A 371 38.63 1.84 -3.66
C GLU A 371 38.60 0.30 -3.72
N THR A 372 37.63 -0.27 -4.45
CA THR A 372 37.61 -1.69 -4.75
C THR A 372 38.24 -1.92 -6.12
N THR A 373 39.47 -2.43 -6.10
CA THR A 373 40.15 -2.97 -7.29
C THR A 373 39.42 -4.25 -7.74
N PRO A 374 39.12 -4.43 -9.03
CA PRO A 374 38.45 -5.63 -9.49
C PRO A 374 39.45 -6.79 -9.59
N GLU A 375 39.44 -7.71 -8.63
CA GLU A 375 40.05 -9.02 -8.81
C GLU A 375 39.17 -9.86 -9.75
N ALA A 376 39.73 -10.17 -10.92
CA ALA A 376 39.11 -11.03 -11.92
C ALA A 376 39.06 -12.48 -11.41
N VAL A 377 37.89 -12.93 -10.95
CA VAL A 377 37.64 -14.35 -10.71
C VAL A 377 37.28 -15.00 -12.04
N THR A 378 38.26 -15.71 -12.61
CA THR A 378 38.07 -16.66 -13.70
C THR A 378 37.66 -18.00 -13.10
N VAL A 379 36.45 -18.49 -13.41
CA VAL A 379 36.09 -19.90 -13.20
C VAL A 379 35.45 -20.43 -14.48
N ALA A 380 36.07 -21.50 -14.97
CA ALA A 380 35.79 -22.21 -16.21
C ALA A 380 34.48 -23.03 -16.18
N PRO A 381 33.93 -23.43 -17.33
CA PRO A 381 32.62 -24.07 -17.42
C PRO A 381 32.72 -25.59 -17.16
N SER A 382 31.95 -26.09 -16.22
CA SER A 382 31.71 -27.53 -16.04
C SER A 382 30.43 -27.93 -16.77
N ALA A 383 30.62 -28.74 -17.82
CA ALA A 383 29.57 -29.38 -18.59
C ALA A 383 29.03 -30.61 -17.85
N GLU A 384 27.70 -30.69 -17.68
CA GLU A 384 27.03 -31.97 -17.42
C GLU A 384 25.92 -32.21 -18.44
N LYS A 385 25.99 -33.41 -19.02
CA LYS A 385 25.13 -33.94 -20.07
C LYS A 385 23.76 -34.30 -19.50
N GLY A 386 22.73 -34.04 -20.30
CA GLY A 386 21.37 -34.45 -20.02
C GLY A 386 21.16 -35.96 -19.96
N LYS A 387 20.07 -36.33 -19.27
CA LYS A 387 19.27 -37.52 -19.54
C LYS A 387 17.81 -37.19 -19.25
N GLU A 388 17.07 -36.96 -20.33
CA GLU A 388 15.62 -37.04 -20.35
C GLU A 388 15.20 -38.46 -19.94
N LYS A 389 14.21 -38.55 -19.05
CA LYS A 389 13.39 -39.74 -18.89
C LYS A 389 11.93 -39.35 -18.88
N GLU A 390 11.32 -39.69 -20.00
CA GLU A 390 9.91 -39.79 -20.30
C GLU A 390 9.25 -40.82 -19.35
N THR A 391 8.25 -40.39 -18.57
CA THR A 391 7.19 -41.28 -18.07
C THR A 391 5.88 -40.52 -18.01
N ALA A 392 4.96 -40.92 -18.87
CA ALA A 392 3.61 -40.43 -18.97
C ALA A 392 2.69 -41.01 -17.86
N ALA A 393 1.68 -40.19 -17.51
CA ALA A 393 0.35 -40.52 -17.00
C ALA A 393 0.23 -41.28 -15.66
N VAL A 394 -0.35 -40.62 -14.65
CA VAL A 394 -1.75 -40.80 -14.20
C VAL A 394 -2.03 -39.73 -13.12
N HIS A 395 -2.76 -38.66 -13.47
CA HIS A 395 -3.53 -37.89 -12.50
C HIS A 395 -4.85 -37.49 -13.14
N LYS A 396 -5.93 -38.03 -12.56
CA LYS A 396 -7.31 -37.87 -12.97
C LYS A 396 -7.94 -36.75 -12.12
N GLU A 397 -8.40 -35.72 -12.82
CA GLU A 397 -9.57 -34.87 -12.53
C GLU A 397 -9.65 -34.15 -11.17
N LEU A 398 -9.15 -32.92 -11.12
CA LEU A 398 -9.94 -31.75 -10.72
C LEU A 398 -9.44 -30.56 -11.56
N SER A 399 -10.13 -30.31 -12.67
CA SER A 399 -9.76 -29.29 -13.65
C SER A 399 -10.07 -27.88 -13.13
N GLU A 400 -9.04 -27.12 -12.77
CA GLU A 400 -9.07 -25.67 -12.90
C GLU A 400 -9.06 -25.33 -14.39
N ALA A 401 -10.19 -24.85 -14.90
CA ALA A 401 -10.30 -24.40 -16.28
C ALA A 401 -9.39 -23.19 -16.50
N THR A 402 -8.38 -23.35 -17.35
CA THR A 402 -7.58 -22.26 -17.91
C THR A 402 -8.53 -21.29 -18.64
N PRO A 403 -8.46 -19.97 -18.40
CA PRO A 403 -9.43 -19.04 -18.98
C PRO A 403 -9.21 -18.88 -20.49
N SER A 404 -10.26 -19.11 -21.29
CA SER A 404 -10.28 -18.68 -22.69
C SER A 404 -9.99 -17.18 -22.78
N PRO A 405 -9.00 -16.75 -23.58
CA PRO A 405 -8.65 -15.34 -23.74
C PRO A 405 -9.76 -14.57 -24.48
N ILE A 406 -9.91 -13.27 -24.17
CA ILE A 406 -10.77 -12.38 -24.95
C ILE A 406 -10.27 -12.42 -26.41
N PRO A 407 -11.15 -12.61 -27.41
CA PRO A 407 -10.72 -12.71 -28.80
C PRO A 407 -9.85 -11.51 -29.23
N VAL A 408 -8.71 -11.79 -29.86
CA VAL A 408 -7.77 -10.77 -30.34
C VAL A 408 -8.48 -9.85 -31.35
N GLY A 409 -8.40 -8.54 -31.13
CA GLY A 409 -9.08 -7.53 -31.97
C GLY A 409 -10.44 -7.05 -31.44
N THR A 410 -10.90 -7.53 -30.28
CA THR A 410 -12.14 -7.03 -29.65
C THR A 410 -11.97 -5.56 -29.22
N PRO A 411 -12.87 -4.64 -29.61
CA PRO A 411 -12.89 -3.28 -29.07
C PRO A 411 -12.94 -3.29 -27.53
N PHE A 412 -12.15 -2.42 -26.88
CA PHE A 412 -11.99 -2.37 -25.42
C PHE A 412 -11.33 -3.58 -24.76
N ALA A 413 -10.69 -4.50 -25.51
CA ALA A 413 -10.02 -5.68 -24.93
C ALA A 413 -9.08 -5.32 -23.76
N ALA A 414 -8.23 -4.32 -23.92
CA ALA A 414 -7.30 -3.88 -22.87
C ALA A 414 -8.02 -3.34 -21.62
N ASP A 415 -9.17 -2.67 -21.79
CA ASP A 415 -9.96 -2.17 -20.66
C ASP A 415 -10.71 -3.29 -19.96
N MET A 416 -11.20 -4.29 -20.72
CA MET A 416 -11.85 -5.48 -20.18
C MET A 416 -10.88 -6.36 -19.40
N GLU A 417 -9.69 -6.64 -19.94
CA GLU A 417 -8.63 -7.38 -19.23
C GLU A 417 -8.24 -6.66 -17.93
N TYR A 418 -8.11 -5.33 -17.98
CA TYR A 418 -7.81 -4.54 -16.80
C TYR A 418 -8.96 -4.57 -15.78
N ALA A 419 -10.22 -4.52 -16.23
CA ALA A 419 -11.39 -4.62 -15.37
C ALA A 419 -11.53 -6.01 -14.72
N ILE A 420 -11.17 -7.09 -15.41
CA ILE A 420 -11.14 -8.45 -14.85
C ILE A 420 -10.15 -8.52 -13.68
N GLN A 421 -8.98 -7.87 -13.81
CA GLN A 421 -7.94 -7.90 -12.78
C GLN A 421 -8.20 -6.91 -11.64
N LYS A 422 -8.73 -5.72 -11.94
CA LYS A 422 -8.80 -4.57 -11.01
C LYS A 422 -10.23 -4.15 -10.67
N GLY A 423 -11.22 -4.91 -11.11
CA GLY A 423 -12.65 -4.66 -10.94
C GLY A 423 -13.27 -3.71 -11.99
N PRO A 424 -14.58 -3.85 -12.26
CA PRO A 424 -15.26 -3.08 -13.30
C PRO A 424 -15.37 -1.58 -13.02
N ARG A 425 -15.13 -1.10 -11.79
CA ARG A 425 -15.04 0.34 -11.50
C ARG A 425 -14.02 1.07 -12.39
N GLN A 426 -13.04 0.36 -12.94
CA GLN A 426 -11.99 0.93 -13.77
C GLN A 426 -12.50 1.48 -15.11
N PHE A 427 -13.64 1.00 -15.63
CA PHE A 427 -14.25 1.58 -16.83
C PHE A 427 -14.55 3.07 -16.66
N PHE A 428 -15.05 3.49 -15.48
CA PHE A 428 -15.27 4.91 -15.16
C PHE A 428 -14.02 5.78 -15.15
N ARG A 429 -12.85 5.17 -14.97
CA ARG A 429 -11.57 5.87 -14.90
C ARG A 429 -10.87 5.91 -16.26
N ARG A 430 -11.01 4.84 -17.04
CA ARG A 430 -10.25 4.61 -18.28
C ARG A 430 -10.98 5.06 -19.53
N LEU A 431 -12.32 5.02 -19.53
CA LEU A 431 -13.12 5.42 -20.68
C LEU A 431 -13.54 6.89 -20.61
N PRO A 432 -13.73 7.55 -21.76
CA PRO A 432 -14.36 8.87 -21.82
C PRO A 432 -15.75 8.84 -21.16
N SER A 433 -16.11 9.90 -20.44
CA SER A 433 -17.44 10.05 -19.81
C SER A 433 -18.54 10.38 -20.84
N THR A 434 -18.62 9.63 -21.93
CA THR A 434 -19.66 9.76 -22.96
C THR A 434 -20.53 8.52 -22.98
N LEU A 435 -21.85 8.70 -22.97
CA LEU A 435 -22.80 7.58 -22.92
C LEU A 435 -22.62 6.62 -24.10
N SER A 436 -22.25 7.13 -25.28
CA SER A 436 -21.95 6.31 -26.47
C SER A 436 -20.81 5.31 -26.25
N SER A 437 -19.74 5.69 -25.53
CA SER A 437 -18.63 4.79 -25.22
C SER A 437 -19.10 3.63 -24.33
N TYR A 438 -19.97 3.92 -23.35
CA TYR A 438 -20.52 2.90 -22.45
C TYR A 438 -21.55 2.01 -23.14
N ARG A 439 -22.36 2.54 -24.05
CA ARG A 439 -23.26 1.71 -24.87
C ARG A 439 -22.46 0.72 -25.71
N LEU A 440 -21.43 1.20 -26.42
CA LEU A 440 -20.59 0.32 -27.24
C LEU A 440 -19.91 -0.74 -26.37
N LEU A 441 -19.34 -0.36 -25.21
CA LEU A 441 -18.77 -1.33 -24.27
C LEU A 441 -19.81 -2.35 -23.81
N CYS A 442 -21.01 -1.92 -23.42
CA CYS A 442 -22.05 -2.83 -22.94
C CYS A 442 -22.55 -3.78 -24.04
N GLU A 443 -22.64 -3.32 -25.29
CA GLU A 443 -22.93 -4.16 -26.46
C GLU A 443 -21.83 -5.21 -26.70
N GLN A 444 -20.56 -4.81 -26.62
CA GLN A 444 -19.44 -5.77 -26.70
C GLN A 444 -19.47 -6.78 -25.56
N LEU A 445 -19.72 -6.33 -24.33
CA LEU A 445 -19.86 -7.23 -23.19
C LEU A 445 -21.07 -8.18 -23.37
N LYS A 446 -22.17 -7.73 -23.97
CA LYS A 446 -23.33 -8.57 -24.24
C LYS A 446 -23.08 -9.62 -25.34
N SER A 447 -22.20 -9.33 -26.30
CA SER A 447 -21.85 -10.27 -27.38
C SER A 447 -20.81 -11.31 -26.98
N LEU A 448 -20.06 -11.07 -25.89
CA LEU A 448 -19.13 -12.05 -25.33
C LEU A 448 -19.88 -13.23 -24.66
N PRO A 449 -19.24 -14.41 -24.55
CA PRO A 449 -19.82 -15.54 -23.83
C PRO A 449 -20.20 -15.14 -22.39
N LEU A 450 -21.38 -15.60 -21.93
CA LEU A 450 -21.94 -15.24 -20.64
C LEU A 450 -20.98 -15.46 -19.46
N ASP A 451 -20.18 -16.52 -19.52
CA ASP A 451 -19.14 -16.85 -18.54
C ASP A 451 -18.03 -15.78 -18.47
N VAL A 452 -17.64 -15.21 -19.61
CA VAL A 452 -16.66 -14.11 -19.65
C VAL A 452 -17.27 -12.84 -19.09
N THR A 453 -18.48 -12.48 -19.50
CA THR A 453 -19.09 -11.21 -19.12
C THR A 453 -19.55 -11.18 -17.67
N ILE A 454 -20.37 -12.16 -17.25
CA ILE A 454 -20.94 -12.18 -15.91
C ILE A 454 -19.89 -12.64 -14.90
N ASN A 455 -19.23 -13.78 -15.15
CA ASN A 455 -18.36 -14.38 -14.14
C ASN A 455 -17.00 -13.69 -14.04
N LYS A 456 -16.44 -13.18 -15.15
CA LYS A 456 -15.12 -12.53 -15.13
C LYS A 456 -15.18 -11.00 -15.06
N VAL A 457 -15.92 -10.34 -15.96
CA VAL A 457 -15.91 -8.86 -16.02
C VAL A 457 -16.80 -8.23 -14.96
N LEU A 458 -17.96 -8.83 -14.65
CA LEU A 458 -18.94 -8.30 -13.69
C LEU A 458 -18.84 -8.98 -12.31
N ASN A 459 -17.70 -9.61 -12.01
CA ASN A 459 -17.36 -10.24 -10.73
C ASN A 459 -18.30 -11.41 -10.30
N GLY A 460 -18.98 -12.08 -11.22
CA GLY A 460 -19.82 -13.25 -10.95
C GLY A 460 -21.00 -13.00 -10.02
N ARG A 461 -21.38 -11.73 -9.82
CA ARG A 461 -22.48 -11.36 -8.93
C ARG A 461 -23.79 -11.24 -9.72
N GLU A 462 -24.89 -11.53 -9.04
CA GLU A 462 -26.23 -11.43 -9.59
C GLU A 462 -26.52 -10.00 -10.10
N LEU A 463 -27.04 -9.90 -11.32
CA LEU A 463 -27.32 -8.63 -12.03
C LEU A 463 -28.73 -8.10 -11.76
N THR A 464 -29.20 -8.19 -10.52
CA THR A 464 -30.49 -7.62 -10.09
C THR A 464 -30.29 -6.32 -9.33
N TYR A 465 -31.26 -5.41 -9.41
CA TYR A 465 -31.23 -4.16 -8.64
C TYR A 465 -31.13 -4.40 -7.13
N LYS A 466 -31.71 -5.50 -6.62
CA LYS A 466 -31.61 -5.90 -5.21
C LYS A 466 -30.17 -6.23 -4.80
N SER A 467 -29.48 -7.06 -5.59
CA SER A 467 -28.06 -7.41 -5.38
C SER A 467 -27.16 -6.17 -5.47
N ILE A 468 -27.36 -5.33 -6.49
CA ILE A 468 -26.60 -4.08 -6.66
C ILE A 468 -26.81 -3.14 -5.47
N MET A 469 -28.05 -2.98 -4.99
CA MET A 469 -28.34 -2.16 -3.82
C MET A 469 -27.75 -2.72 -2.53
N ALA A 470 -27.63 -4.03 -2.37
CA ALA A 470 -26.92 -4.62 -1.24
C ALA A 470 -25.44 -4.24 -1.28
N ASP A 471 -24.82 -4.29 -2.45
CA ASP A 471 -23.41 -3.93 -2.63
C ASP A 471 -23.13 -2.44 -2.45
N PHE A 472 -24.07 -1.58 -2.84
CA PHE A 472 -24.03 -0.16 -2.50
C PHE A 472 -24.07 0.09 -1.00
N ARG A 473 -24.91 -0.65 -0.25
CA ARG A 473 -24.97 -0.54 1.21
C ARG A 473 -23.67 -1.00 1.87
N LEU A 474 -23.00 -2.04 1.34
CA LEU A 474 -21.67 -2.46 1.83
C LEU A 474 -20.61 -1.37 1.70
N GLY A 475 -20.78 -0.42 0.77
CA GLY A 475 -19.89 0.72 0.61
C GLY A 475 -20.12 1.85 1.60
N LYS A 476 -21.24 1.86 2.32
CA LYS A 476 -21.52 2.87 3.35
C LYS A 476 -20.60 2.67 4.53
N ASP A 477 -20.21 3.78 5.11
CA ASP A 477 -19.56 3.75 6.40
C ASP A 477 -20.63 3.34 7.42
N ASP A 478 -20.35 2.34 8.24
CA ASP A 478 -21.30 1.78 9.22
C ASP A 478 -20.73 1.93 10.63
N TRP A 479 -21.60 2.13 11.60
CA TRP A 479 -21.16 2.13 12.99
C TRP A 479 -20.86 0.70 13.40
N ASP A 480 -19.59 0.39 13.62
CA ASP A 480 -19.19 -0.93 14.10
C ASP A 480 -19.22 -0.92 15.64
N PRO A 481 -20.14 -1.66 16.28
CA PRO A 481 -20.22 -1.71 17.72
C PRO A 481 -19.04 -2.43 18.37
N GLU A 482 -18.30 -3.29 17.64
CA GLU A 482 -17.09 -3.94 18.15
C GLU A 482 -15.86 -3.05 18.06
N GLU A 483 -15.77 -2.25 16.99
CA GLU A 483 -14.65 -1.32 16.77
C GLU A 483 -14.96 0.12 17.24
N GLN A 484 -16.13 0.37 17.84
CA GLN A 484 -16.60 1.67 18.37
C GLN A 484 -16.25 2.88 17.49
N THR A 485 -16.32 2.70 16.19
CA THR A 485 -15.91 3.69 15.21
C THR A 485 -16.78 3.58 13.96
N ASN A 486 -16.89 4.69 13.24
CA ASN A 486 -17.46 4.67 11.90
C ASN A 486 -16.51 3.87 11.00
N THR A 487 -16.88 2.62 10.74
CA THR A 487 -16.10 1.76 9.88
C THR A 487 -16.21 2.22 8.45
N ARG A 488 -15.05 2.34 7.79
CA ARG A 488 -14.99 2.60 6.36
C ARG A 488 -15.68 1.44 5.63
N GLY A 489 -16.69 1.76 4.83
CA GLY A 489 -17.38 0.76 4.00
C GLY A 489 -16.47 0.17 2.92
N LEU A 490 -16.86 -0.96 2.34
CA LEU A 490 -16.20 -1.60 1.21
C LEU A 490 -16.46 -0.80 -0.08
N LYS A 491 -15.86 0.40 -0.16
CA LYS A 491 -16.09 1.36 -1.26
C LYS A 491 -15.73 0.76 -2.63
N THR A 492 -14.77 -0.16 -2.70
CA THR A 492 -14.43 -0.90 -3.94
C THR A 492 -15.59 -1.74 -4.45
N VAL A 493 -16.27 -2.48 -3.57
CA VAL A 493 -17.44 -3.31 -3.90
C VAL A 493 -18.59 -2.45 -4.42
N ALA A 494 -18.90 -1.34 -3.73
CA ALA A 494 -19.94 -0.41 -4.18
C ALA A 494 -19.59 0.26 -5.52
N ARG A 495 -18.33 0.65 -5.72
CA ARG A 495 -17.86 1.24 -6.99
C ARG A 495 -17.94 0.25 -8.15
N ASP A 496 -17.61 -1.02 -7.93
CA ASP A 496 -17.78 -2.08 -8.92
C ASP A 496 -19.28 -2.34 -9.21
N ALA A 497 -20.13 -2.28 -8.18
CA ALA A 497 -21.59 -2.35 -8.33
C ALA A 497 -22.17 -1.21 -9.19
N ALA A 498 -21.54 -0.03 -9.16
CA ALA A 498 -22.00 1.10 -9.96
C ALA A 498 -21.85 0.82 -11.47
N PHE A 499 -20.81 0.08 -11.87
CA PHE A 499 -20.69 -0.34 -13.27
C PHE A 499 -21.70 -1.43 -13.63
N ARG A 500 -21.93 -2.39 -12.73
CA ARG A 500 -23.01 -3.39 -12.91
C ARG A 500 -24.36 -2.71 -13.12
N LEU A 501 -24.64 -1.61 -12.39
CA LEU A 501 -25.85 -0.81 -12.61
C LEU A 501 -25.90 -0.21 -14.01
N VAL A 502 -24.81 0.40 -14.50
CA VAL A 502 -24.74 0.91 -15.88
C VAL A 502 -24.98 -0.20 -16.89
N TYR A 503 -24.36 -1.36 -16.70
CA TYR A 503 -24.54 -2.52 -17.57
C TYR A 503 -26.00 -2.98 -17.62
N VAL A 504 -26.65 -3.12 -16.46
CA VAL A 504 -28.08 -3.49 -16.38
C VAL A 504 -28.97 -2.45 -17.06
N LEU A 505 -28.68 -1.16 -16.91
CA LEU A 505 -29.45 -0.09 -17.54
C LEU A 505 -29.31 -0.05 -19.07
N LEU A 506 -28.10 -0.29 -19.60
CA LEU A 506 -27.81 -0.15 -21.02
C LEU A 506 -27.97 -1.45 -21.82
N ALA A 507 -27.58 -2.60 -21.26
CA ALA A 507 -27.62 -3.91 -21.94
C ALA A 507 -28.76 -4.82 -21.47
N GLY A 508 -29.34 -4.56 -20.30
CA GLY A 508 -30.34 -5.42 -19.68
C GLY A 508 -31.73 -5.34 -20.32
N GLU A 509 -32.52 -6.39 -20.09
CA GLU A 509 -33.95 -6.47 -20.42
C GLU A 509 -34.78 -5.88 -19.28
N ALA A 510 -34.57 -4.60 -18.95
CA ALA A 510 -35.32 -3.94 -17.88
C ALA A 510 -36.79 -3.73 -18.28
N LYS A 511 -37.70 -4.15 -17.40
CA LYS A 511 -39.15 -4.02 -17.57
C LYS A 511 -39.67 -2.72 -16.94
N ALA A 512 -40.89 -2.31 -17.27
CA ALA A 512 -41.49 -1.10 -16.71
C ALA A 512 -41.61 -1.15 -15.16
N GLU A 513 -41.80 -2.33 -14.60
CA GLU A 513 -41.86 -2.60 -13.15
C GLU A 513 -40.53 -2.30 -12.42
N ASP A 514 -39.40 -2.36 -13.11
CA ASP A 514 -38.08 -2.13 -12.53
C ASP A 514 -37.75 -0.65 -12.33
N ARG A 515 -38.53 0.26 -12.91
CA ARG A 515 -38.22 1.70 -12.96
C ARG A 515 -37.94 2.31 -11.59
N ASN A 516 -38.70 1.93 -10.57
CA ASN A 516 -38.51 2.46 -9.21
C ASN A 516 -37.21 1.93 -8.56
N ALA A 517 -36.91 0.64 -8.74
CA ALA A 517 -35.66 0.05 -8.24
C ALA A 517 -34.45 0.64 -8.96
N ALA A 518 -34.55 0.84 -10.28
CA ALA A 518 -33.55 1.50 -11.11
C ALA A 518 -33.30 2.95 -10.66
N TYR A 519 -34.38 3.72 -10.42
CA TYR A 519 -34.27 5.08 -9.93
C TYR A 519 -33.58 5.12 -8.56
N ASN A 520 -33.99 4.27 -7.61
CA ASN A 520 -33.41 4.24 -6.27
C ASN A 520 -31.90 3.90 -6.32
N ALA A 521 -31.51 2.96 -7.19
CA ALA A 521 -30.11 2.62 -7.39
C ALA A 521 -29.30 3.77 -8.03
N ALA A 522 -29.85 4.42 -9.07
CA ALA A 522 -29.20 5.56 -9.70
C ALA A 522 -29.10 6.76 -8.73
N PHE A 523 -30.16 7.04 -7.99
CA PHE A 523 -30.21 8.09 -6.98
C PHE A 523 -29.22 7.84 -5.85
N PHE A 524 -29.05 6.59 -5.40
CA PHE A 524 -28.01 6.24 -4.43
C PHE A 524 -26.63 6.66 -4.91
N VAL A 525 -26.25 6.32 -6.15
CA VAL A 525 -24.95 6.69 -6.70
C VAL A 525 -24.78 8.21 -6.77
N VAL A 526 -25.80 8.93 -7.27
CA VAL A 526 -25.75 10.38 -7.48
C VAL A 526 -25.68 11.15 -6.15
N SER A 527 -26.36 10.67 -5.10
CA SER A 527 -26.39 11.33 -3.78
C SER A 527 -25.15 11.09 -2.91
N HIS A 528 -24.38 10.02 -3.13
CA HIS A 528 -23.24 9.67 -2.26
C HIS A 528 -21.89 10.21 -2.80
N LEU A 529 -21.69 11.52 -2.68
CA LEU A 529 -20.55 12.25 -3.26
C LEU A 529 -19.16 11.76 -2.78
N ARG A 530 -19.07 11.28 -1.53
CA ARG A 530 -17.82 10.73 -0.95
C ARG A 530 -17.51 9.31 -1.42
N MET A 531 -18.50 8.58 -1.94
CA MET A 531 -18.35 7.19 -2.34
C MET A 531 -18.06 7.06 -3.84
N PHE A 532 -18.78 7.83 -4.66
CA PHE A 532 -18.73 7.77 -6.12
C PHE A 532 -18.19 9.08 -6.70
N GLY A 533 -17.17 8.99 -7.54
CA GLY A 533 -16.57 10.17 -8.19
C GLY A 533 -17.49 10.78 -9.26
N PRO A 534 -17.20 12.02 -9.71
CA PRO A 534 -18.06 12.75 -10.64
C PRO A 534 -18.37 11.99 -11.94
N ARG A 535 -17.36 11.33 -12.54
CA ARG A 535 -17.55 10.52 -13.76
C ARG A 535 -18.52 9.36 -13.56
N THR A 536 -18.41 8.64 -12.44
CA THR A 536 -19.33 7.54 -12.10
C THR A 536 -20.76 8.06 -11.94
N ARG A 537 -20.94 9.17 -11.19
CA ARG A 537 -22.27 9.77 -10.96
C ARG A 537 -22.90 10.24 -12.28
N GLN A 538 -22.12 10.92 -13.12
CA GLN A 538 -22.56 11.38 -14.43
C GLN A 538 -23.02 10.22 -15.32
N MET A 539 -22.24 9.14 -15.39
CA MET A 539 -22.55 8.00 -16.25
C MET A 539 -23.71 7.15 -15.75
N VAL A 540 -23.83 6.94 -14.44
CA VAL A 540 -25.02 6.26 -13.88
C VAL A 540 -26.29 7.08 -14.12
N ARG A 541 -26.23 8.41 -13.94
CA ARG A 541 -27.36 9.30 -14.24
C ARG A 541 -27.76 9.23 -15.72
N ALA A 542 -26.79 9.41 -16.62
CA ALA A 542 -27.04 9.38 -18.05
C ALA A 542 -27.61 8.03 -18.51
N ALA A 543 -27.11 6.91 -17.98
CA ALA A 543 -27.64 5.58 -18.29
C ALA A 543 -29.07 5.39 -17.80
N PHE A 544 -29.44 5.96 -16.65
CA PHE A 544 -30.81 5.89 -16.15
C PHE A 544 -31.77 6.74 -17.00
N GLU A 545 -31.39 7.99 -17.32
CA GLU A 545 -32.20 8.90 -18.14
C GLU A 545 -32.38 8.40 -19.57
N ASP A 546 -31.40 7.66 -20.09
CA ASP A 546 -31.49 6.99 -21.39
C ASP A 546 -32.50 5.83 -21.37
N ARG A 547 -32.49 5.03 -20.30
CA ARG A 547 -33.34 3.84 -20.20
C ARG A 547 -34.78 4.16 -19.82
N PHE A 548 -34.98 5.18 -18.97
CA PHE A 548 -36.29 5.52 -18.42
C PHE A 548 -36.55 7.02 -18.51
N ALA A 549 -37.76 7.39 -18.94
CA ALA A 549 -38.21 8.78 -18.85
C ALA A 549 -38.19 9.25 -17.39
N ILE A 550 -37.43 10.32 -17.11
CA ILE A 550 -37.33 10.90 -15.76
C ILE A 550 -38.51 11.86 -15.51
N THR A 551 -39.16 11.76 -14.35
CA THR A 551 -40.18 12.74 -13.94
C THR A 551 -39.52 14.04 -13.47
N ASP A 552 -40.23 15.16 -13.51
CA ASP A 552 -39.71 16.45 -13.04
C ASP A 552 -39.27 16.40 -11.57
N LYS A 553 -40.00 15.66 -10.73
CA LYS A 553 -39.64 15.46 -9.32
C LYS A 553 -38.32 14.70 -9.16
N GLN A 554 -38.14 13.61 -9.92
CA GLN A 554 -36.91 12.83 -9.91
C GLN A 554 -35.73 13.63 -10.45
N ARG A 555 -35.95 14.37 -11.53
CA ARG A 555 -34.94 15.26 -12.13
C ARG A 555 -34.47 16.32 -11.14
N CYS A 556 -35.41 17.04 -10.53
CA CYS A 556 -35.12 18.03 -9.50
C CYS A 556 -34.32 17.43 -8.32
N SER A 557 -34.71 16.23 -7.87
CA SER A 557 -34.01 15.53 -6.78
C SER A 557 -32.59 15.07 -7.16
N MET A 558 -32.31 14.75 -8.42
CA MET A 558 -30.96 14.45 -8.89
C MET A 558 -30.13 15.72 -9.16
N ASP A 559 -30.77 16.79 -9.62
CA ASP A 559 -30.14 18.09 -9.93
C ASP A 559 -29.60 18.81 -8.70
N GLN A 560 -30.19 18.59 -7.53
CA GLN A 560 -29.67 19.17 -6.28
C GLN A 560 -28.22 18.74 -6.00
N PHE A 561 -27.79 17.58 -6.51
CA PHE A 561 -26.42 17.08 -6.40
C PHE A 561 -25.54 17.45 -7.60
N ALA A 562 -26.13 17.99 -8.68
CA ALA A 562 -25.40 18.55 -9.82
C ALA A 562 -24.97 20.01 -9.55
N LYS A 563 -25.78 20.79 -8.83
CA LYS A 563 -25.46 22.20 -8.49
C LYS A 563 -24.23 22.35 -7.58
N ASN A 564 -23.94 21.33 -6.74
CA ASN A 564 -22.70 21.27 -5.95
C ASN A 564 -21.47 20.86 -6.77
N SER A 565 -21.61 20.56 -8.08
CA SER A 565 -20.50 20.22 -8.97
C SER A 565 -20.06 21.38 -9.88
N ASP A 566 -20.86 22.44 -10.01
CA ASP A 566 -20.49 23.61 -10.82
C ASP A 566 -19.64 24.65 -10.05
N ALA A 567 -19.58 24.56 -8.72
CA ALA A 567 -18.57 25.26 -7.92
C ALA A 567 -17.18 24.59 -7.97
N ASP A 568 -17.10 23.41 -8.61
CA ASP A 568 -15.94 22.51 -8.65
C ASP A 568 -15.39 22.36 -10.09
N LYS A 569 -15.69 23.35 -10.95
CA LYS A 569 -15.08 23.52 -12.28
C LYS A 569 -13.80 24.35 -12.27
N GLY A 570 -13.36 24.78 -11.10
CA GLY A 570 -12.05 25.38 -10.88
C GLY A 570 -11.51 24.85 -9.56
N ASP A 571 -10.33 24.25 -9.64
CA ASP A 571 -9.49 23.90 -8.50
C ASP A 571 -10.14 22.91 -7.49
N ASP A 572 -9.72 21.64 -7.61
CA ASP A 572 -9.95 20.55 -6.65
C ASP A 572 -9.14 20.84 -5.37
N SER A 573 -9.54 21.92 -4.69
CA SER A 573 -9.07 22.33 -3.38
C SER A 573 -10.27 22.80 -2.56
N THR A 574 -10.71 21.98 -1.63
CA THR A 574 -11.40 22.49 -0.45
C THR A 574 -10.79 21.86 0.79
N THR A 575 -9.86 22.63 1.34
CA THR A 575 -9.48 22.65 2.75
C THR A 575 -10.72 22.68 3.64
N ALA A 576 -10.85 21.70 4.53
CA ALA A 576 -11.57 21.89 5.78
C ALA A 576 -10.86 21.07 6.86
N VAL A 577 -10.19 21.81 7.73
CA VAL A 577 -9.77 21.43 9.06
C VAL A 577 -10.93 20.71 9.75
N ASN A 578 -10.62 19.61 10.46
CA ASN A 578 -11.57 18.93 11.34
C ASN A 578 -12.24 19.94 12.28
N VAL A 579 -13.47 20.34 11.93
CA VAL A 579 -14.45 20.89 12.85
C VAL A 579 -15.64 19.94 12.77
N TRP A 580 -15.80 19.17 13.83
CA TRP A 580 -17.00 18.41 14.14
C TRP A 580 -18.24 19.27 13.95
N TYR A 581 -19.14 18.88 13.04
CA TYR A 581 -20.58 19.13 13.14
C TYR A 581 -21.35 18.17 12.22
N GLY A 582 -22.40 17.56 12.76
CA GLY A 582 -23.58 17.17 11.99
C GLY A 582 -23.61 15.73 11.45
N SER A 583 -24.03 14.81 12.32
CA SER A 583 -24.97 13.72 12.03
C SER A 583 -25.59 13.72 10.62
N ASP A 584 -25.30 12.69 9.81
CA ASP A 584 -26.12 12.28 8.65
C ASP A 584 -27.36 11.46 9.08
N SER A 585 -27.78 11.55 10.34
CA SER A 585 -29.16 11.25 10.73
C SER A 585 -30.02 12.45 10.34
N ASP A 586 -30.80 12.30 9.29
CA ASP A 586 -32.25 12.56 9.29
C ASP A 586 -32.81 12.50 7.86
N TYR A 587 -32.96 11.28 7.28
CA TYR A 587 -33.92 11.06 6.19
C TYR A 587 -34.30 9.59 5.89
N TYR A 588 -34.37 8.67 6.87
CA TYR A 588 -34.88 7.32 6.61
C TYR A 588 -35.72 6.75 7.77
N GLY A 589 -36.82 7.41 8.07
CA GLY A 589 -37.92 6.81 8.84
C GLY A 589 -39.05 6.40 7.91
N TYR A 590 -38.89 5.39 7.03
CA TYR A 590 -40.04 4.80 6.29
C TYR A 590 -39.81 3.40 5.69
N TRP A 591 -38.83 2.63 6.15
CA TRP A 591 -38.62 1.25 5.66
C TRP A 591 -38.37 0.26 6.80
N SER A 592 -39.33 0.21 7.72
CA SER A 592 -39.47 -0.87 8.70
C SER A 592 -40.96 -1.12 8.92
N SER A 593 -41.65 -1.71 7.95
CA SER A 593 -42.94 -2.40 8.16
C SER A 593 -43.34 -3.21 6.94
N SER A 594 -43.68 -4.46 7.21
CA SER A 594 -44.41 -5.43 6.37
C SER A 594 -43.56 -6.36 5.50
N SER A 595 -43.32 -7.54 6.09
CA SER A 595 -43.40 -8.90 5.50
C SER A 595 -42.44 -9.29 4.39
#